data_AF-A0AAD4IKT9-F1
#
_entry.id   AF-A0AAD4IKT9-F1
#
_cell.length_a   1.000
_cell.length_b   1.000
_cell.length_c   1.000
_cell.angle_alpha   90.00
_cell.angle_beta   90.00
_cell.angle_gamma   90.00
#
_symmetry.space_group_name_H-M   'P 1'
#
loop_
_entity.id
_entity.type
_entity.pdbx_description
1 polymer ?
#
loop_
_entity_poly.entity_id
_entity_poly.type
_entity_poly.pdbx_seq_one_letter_code
_entity_poly.pdbx_strand_id
1 'polypeptide(L)'
;MSQNQQLPQQSGNSNIPVSEVYWTLVAKADKKFSKIRDLPYYQRTRYDTYFYKVFKVYTQLWKFQQENRQKLVEAGLKRWEIGEIASRIGQLYFGQYMRTSEANYLSEAYIFYEAILTREYFKDGLHLDVNLASKQLRFLARFLTVCLVLNRREMVYQLVNQLKLLLDECKRTFQETDFKEWKLVIQEIVKFLKADTAFMNLRPLRYSVVLDLHPDCLPNVTDAKRKLRLRDALLCSYHPNEVKFSELTLDTFRMLQSLEWESSGSFYQANLAPSIGTGSGASQNGASGPSRVNQDITDPTLPPNPRKAILFRPSVTHFMAVLGTVCEELPSDGILLIYLSASGNGLHVVSSPTRAGSSIGYTENIVRGFQFHSINSDSSSTYPITTGYDSVDHSGDTADCLHIGPRGPGSGMNCIYPSDLLPFTRRPLFLIVDSDNSKAFK
;
A
#
# COMPACT_ATOMS: atom_id res chain seq x y z
N MET A 1 -55.15 27.54 -50.66
CA MET A 1 -54.28 26.41 -50.25
C MET A 1 -52.88 26.80 -50.71
N SER A 2 -51.89 27.10 -49.88
CA SER A 2 -51.53 26.46 -48.61
C SER A 2 -50.74 27.45 -47.72
N GLN A 3 -50.94 27.31 -46.42
CA GLN A 3 -50.29 28.08 -45.36
C GLN A 3 -48.79 27.76 -45.30
N ASN A 4 -47.95 28.80 -45.22
CA ASN A 4 -46.53 28.68 -44.89
C ASN A 4 -46.40 28.65 -43.36
N GLN A 5 -46.13 27.47 -42.82
CA GLN A 5 -45.96 27.24 -41.39
C GLN A 5 -44.49 27.47 -41.02
N GLN A 6 -44.18 28.62 -40.40
CA GLN A 6 -42.90 28.85 -39.75
C GLN A 6 -42.84 28.02 -38.46
N LEU A 7 -42.02 26.97 -38.47
CA LEU A 7 -41.56 26.31 -37.25
C LEU A 7 -40.50 27.20 -36.58
N PRO A 8 -40.61 27.51 -35.27
CA PRO A 8 -39.52 28.14 -34.56
C PRO A 8 -38.39 27.13 -34.39
N GLN A 9 -37.23 27.42 -34.97
CA GLN A 9 -35.98 26.78 -34.58
C GLN A 9 -35.77 27.02 -33.08
N GLN A 10 -35.92 25.97 -32.27
CA GLN A 10 -35.45 25.96 -30.90
C GLN A 10 -33.93 26.10 -30.91
N SER A 11 -33.46 27.33 -30.75
CA SER A 11 -32.10 27.65 -30.33
C SER A 11 -31.94 27.27 -28.86
N GLY A 12 -31.89 25.96 -28.58
CA GLY A 12 -31.61 25.40 -27.26
C GLY A 12 -30.11 25.19 -27.06
N ASN A 13 -29.29 26.24 -27.18
CA ASN A 13 -27.92 26.20 -26.70
C ASN A 13 -27.87 26.82 -25.31
N SER A 14 -28.35 26.06 -24.33
CA SER A 14 -28.17 26.37 -22.92
C SER A 14 -26.67 26.40 -22.63
N ASN A 15 -26.10 27.59 -22.44
CA ASN A 15 -24.69 27.76 -22.08
C ASN A 15 -24.50 27.22 -20.65
N ILE A 16 -24.21 25.92 -20.52
CA ILE A 16 -24.08 25.25 -19.21
C ILE A 16 -23.00 25.99 -18.41
N PRO A 17 -23.29 26.45 -17.17
CA PRO A 17 -22.31 27.13 -16.34
C PRO A 17 -21.04 26.31 -16.14
N VAL A 18 -19.89 26.98 -16.16
CA VAL A 18 -18.56 26.35 -15.95
C VAL A 18 -18.50 25.56 -14.64
N SER A 19 -19.18 26.05 -13.59
CA SER A 19 -19.31 25.36 -12.30
C SER A 19 -20.09 24.05 -12.41
N GLU A 20 -21.19 24.01 -13.18
CA GLU A 20 -21.99 22.81 -13.38
C GLU A 20 -21.22 21.73 -14.16
N VAL A 21 -20.47 22.14 -15.20
CA VAL A 21 -19.57 21.25 -15.94
C VAL A 21 -18.49 20.66 -15.01
N TYR A 22 -17.89 21.50 -14.16
CA TYR A 22 -16.88 21.07 -13.19
C TYR A 22 -17.44 20.05 -12.20
N TRP A 23 -18.57 20.34 -11.54
CA TRP A 23 -19.14 19.43 -10.54
C TRP A 23 -19.64 18.12 -11.15
N THR A 24 -20.16 18.16 -12.38
CA THR A 24 -20.48 16.94 -13.14
C THR A 24 -19.23 16.09 -13.39
N LEU A 25 -18.11 16.74 -13.72
CA LEU A 25 -16.84 16.05 -13.97
C LEU A 25 -16.25 15.47 -12.67
N VAL A 26 -16.35 16.17 -11.54
CA VAL A 26 -15.99 15.66 -10.20
C VAL A 26 -16.82 14.41 -9.88
N ALA A 27 -18.15 14.48 -9.97
CA ALA A 27 -19.02 13.34 -9.67
C ALA A 27 -18.73 12.12 -10.56
N LYS A 28 -18.43 12.36 -11.85
CA LYS A 28 -18.00 11.32 -12.80
C LYS A 28 -16.66 10.69 -12.42
N ALA A 29 -15.70 11.51 -12.00
CA ALA A 29 -14.38 11.07 -11.56
C ALA A 29 -14.49 10.20 -10.30
N ASP A 30 -15.23 10.65 -9.30
CA ASP A 30 -15.41 9.94 -8.02
C ASP A 30 -16.18 8.63 -8.19
N LYS A 31 -17.25 8.61 -9.00
CA LYS A 31 -17.97 7.38 -9.34
C LYS A 31 -17.05 6.34 -9.99
N LYS A 32 -16.10 6.80 -10.82
CA LYS A 32 -15.12 5.92 -11.44
C LYS A 32 -14.08 5.45 -10.43
N PHE A 33 -13.56 6.37 -9.60
CA PHE A 33 -12.58 6.09 -8.56
C PHE A 33 -13.05 5.03 -7.59
N SER A 34 -14.30 5.09 -7.10
CA SER A 34 -14.80 4.11 -6.14
C SER A 34 -14.70 2.66 -6.63
N LYS A 35 -14.82 2.41 -7.94
CA LYS A 35 -14.73 1.05 -8.49
C LYS A 35 -13.31 0.53 -8.65
N ILE A 36 -12.28 1.40 -8.77
CA ILE A 36 -10.90 0.93 -8.97
C ILE A 36 -10.28 0.43 -7.67
N ARG A 37 -10.67 1.06 -6.56
CA ARG A 37 -10.19 0.73 -5.22
C ARG A 37 -10.49 -0.71 -4.82
N ASP A 38 -11.64 -1.23 -5.24
CA ASP A 38 -12.15 -2.53 -4.77
C ASP A 38 -11.72 -3.71 -5.69
N LEU A 39 -10.88 -3.46 -6.70
CA LEU A 39 -10.41 -4.51 -7.61
C LEU A 39 -9.28 -5.35 -6.95
N PRO A 40 -9.34 -6.69 -7.00
CA PRO A 40 -8.34 -7.56 -6.39
C PRO A 40 -7.06 -7.70 -7.24
N TYR A 41 -5.96 -8.16 -6.63
CA TYR A 41 -4.67 -8.39 -7.32
C TYR A 41 -4.75 -9.38 -8.49
N TYR A 42 -5.61 -10.41 -8.39
CA TYR A 42 -5.79 -11.43 -9.42
C TYR A 42 -6.66 -10.97 -10.62
N GLN A 43 -7.07 -9.69 -10.67
CA GLN A 43 -7.83 -9.10 -11.80
C GLN A 43 -7.02 -8.03 -12.55
N ARG A 44 -5.74 -8.31 -12.86
CA ARG A 44 -4.79 -7.33 -13.39
C ARG A 44 -5.22 -6.64 -14.69
N THR A 45 -5.55 -7.40 -15.74
CA THR A 45 -5.96 -6.84 -17.04
C THR A 45 -7.17 -5.91 -16.92
N ARG A 46 -8.09 -6.26 -16.01
CA ARG A 46 -9.27 -5.45 -15.70
C ARG A 46 -8.89 -4.17 -14.98
N TYR A 47 -7.96 -4.24 -14.03
CA TYR A 47 -7.43 -3.09 -13.32
C TYR A 47 -6.77 -2.10 -14.28
N ASP A 48 -5.84 -2.55 -15.13
CA ASP A 48 -5.10 -1.66 -16.05
C ASP A 48 -6.06 -0.92 -17.00
N THR A 49 -6.99 -1.65 -17.62
CA THR A 49 -8.01 -1.06 -18.49
C THR A 49 -8.85 -0.02 -17.77
N TYR A 50 -9.16 -0.27 -16.50
CA TYR A 50 -9.99 0.61 -15.70
C TYR A 50 -9.20 1.81 -15.16
N PHE A 51 -7.93 1.63 -14.79
CA PHE A 51 -6.99 2.67 -14.41
C PHE A 51 -6.92 3.77 -15.46
N TYR A 52 -6.64 3.43 -16.72
CA TYR A 52 -6.59 4.43 -17.80
C TYR A 52 -7.90 5.21 -17.94
N LYS A 53 -9.05 4.56 -17.75
CA LYS A 53 -10.36 5.22 -17.80
C LYS A 53 -10.59 6.19 -16.64
N VAL A 54 -10.12 5.86 -15.44
CA VAL A 54 -10.24 6.74 -14.26
C VAL A 54 -9.24 7.88 -14.36
N PHE A 55 -7.97 7.56 -14.64
CA PHE A 55 -6.89 8.52 -14.79
C PHE A 55 -7.23 9.57 -15.83
N LYS A 56 -7.70 9.18 -17.02
CA LYS A 56 -8.13 10.12 -18.08
C LYS A 56 -9.15 11.14 -17.60
N VAL A 57 -10.14 10.73 -16.80
CA VAL A 57 -11.17 11.65 -16.30
C VAL A 57 -10.59 12.60 -15.25
N TYR A 58 -9.71 12.13 -14.35
CA TYR A 58 -9.01 13.01 -13.42
C TYR A 58 -8.04 13.96 -14.10
N THR A 59 -7.33 13.55 -15.16
CA THR A 59 -6.48 14.46 -15.96
C THR A 59 -7.32 15.55 -16.61
N GLN A 60 -8.48 15.20 -17.18
CA GLN A 60 -9.43 16.16 -17.72
C GLN A 60 -9.93 17.13 -16.64
N LEU A 61 -10.30 16.61 -15.47
CA LEU A 61 -10.76 17.41 -14.33
C LEU A 61 -9.68 18.37 -13.84
N TRP A 62 -8.45 17.87 -13.69
CA TRP A 62 -7.31 18.65 -13.23
C TRP A 62 -6.96 19.76 -14.21
N LYS A 63 -7.00 19.50 -15.52
CA LYS A 63 -6.79 20.51 -16.55
C LYS A 63 -7.93 21.54 -16.56
N PHE A 64 -9.18 21.08 -16.53
CA PHE A 64 -10.36 21.95 -16.55
C PHE A 64 -10.34 22.96 -15.39
N GLN A 65 -10.00 22.52 -14.17
CA GLN A 65 -9.94 23.43 -13.03
C GLN A 65 -8.78 24.43 -13.10
N GLN A 66 -7.66 24.09 -13.74
CA GLN A 66 -6.57 25.05 -13.96
C GLN A 66 -6.98 26.14 -14.93
N GLU A 67 -7.58 25.76 -16.06
CA GLU A 67 -7.98 26.68 -17.14
C GLU A 67 -9.13 27.60 -16.71
N ASN A 68 -10.00 27.14 -15.80
CA ASN A 68 -11.21 27.86 -15.37
C ASN A 68 -11.14 28.34 -13.91
N ARG A 69 -9.95 28.34 -13.31
CA ARG A 69 -9.73 28.55 -11.87
C ARG A 69 -10.48 29.75 -11.30
N GLN A 70 -10.35 30.90 -11.94
CA GLN A 70 -10.92 32.16 -11.46
C GLN A 70 -12.45 32.10 -11.38
N LYS A 71 -13.10 31.66 -12.47
CA LYS A 71 -14.56 31.49 -12.53
C LYS A 71 -15.08 30.48 -11.50
N LEU A 72 -14.32 29.40 -11.26
CA LEU A 72 -14.71 28.39 -10.27
C LEU A 72 -14.62 28.93 -8.84
N VAL A 73 -13.59 29.72 -8.53
CA VAL A 73 -13.44 30.37 -7.22
C VAL A 73 -14.53 31.41 -7.00
N GLU A 74 -14.86 32.20 -8.01
CA GLU A 74 -16.01 33.13 -7.99
C GLU A 74 -17.35 32.39 -7.77
N ALA A 75 -17.47 31.18 -8.33
CA ALA A 75 -18.61 30.28 -8.11
C ALA A 75 -18.56 29.51 -6.77
N GLY A 76 -17.58 29.76 -5.91
CA GLY A 76 -17.50 29.22 -4.55
C GLY A 76 -16.55 28.06 -4.32
N LEU A 77 -15.77 27.62 -5.32
CA LEU A 77 -14.77 26.55 -5.19
C LEU A 77 -13.75 26.87 -4.09
N LYS A 78 -13.62 25.96 -3.12
CA LYS A 78 -12.71 26.07 -1.98
C LYS A 78 -11.35 25.44 -2.28
N ARG A 79 -10.31 25.93 -1.61
CA ARG A 79 -8.94 25.38 -1.75
C ARG A 79 -8.89 23.89 -1.41
N TRP A 80 -9.52 23.47 -0.33
CA TRP A 80 -9.48 22.07 0.09
C TRP A 80 -10.11 21.11 -0.93
N GLU A 81 -11.08 21.56 -1.73
CA GLU A 81 -11.70 20.75 -2.80
C GLU A 81 -10.70 20.46 -3.93
N ILE A 82 -9.81 21.40 -4.24
CA ILE A 82 -8.69 21.18 -5.16
C ILE A 82 -7.67 20.23 -4.53
N GLY A 83 -7.41 20.38 -3.23
CA GLY A 83 -6.55 19.47 -2.46
C GLY A 83 -7.07 18.03 -2.48
N GLU A 84 -8.39 17.84 -2.45
CA GLU A 84 -9.02 16.52 -2.58
C GLU A 84 -8.78 15.89 -3.95
N ILE A 85 -8.94 16.66 -5.03
CA ILE A 85 -8.65 16.17 -6.39
C ILE A 85 -7.17 15.78 -6.51
N ALA A 86 -6.26 16.62 -6.04
CA ALA A 86 -4.84 16.31 -6.02
C ALA A 86 -4.56 15.03 -5.20
N SER A 87 -5.22 14.87 -4.05
CA SER A 87 -5.07 13.69 -3.19
C SER A 87 -5.57 12.41 -3.86
N ARG A 88 -6.62 12.50 -4.68
CA ARG A 88 -7.14 11.38 -5.50
C ARG A 88 -6.19 11.02 -6.64
N ILE A 89 -5.58 12.00 -7.30
CA ILE A 89 -4.58 11.74 -8.34
C ILE A 89 -3.35 11.07 -7.73
N GLY A 90 -2.86 11.56 -6.58
CA GLY A 90 -1.79 10.89 -5.84
C GLY A 90 -2.14 9.45 -5.45
N GLN A 91 -3.40 9.18 -5.07
CA GLN A 91 -3.89 7.82 -4.80
C GLN A 91 -3.86 6.93 -6.04
N LEU A 92 -4.20 7.45 -7.23
CA LEU A 92 -4.15 6.67 -8.47
C LEU A 92 -2.71 6.29 -8.81
N TYR A 93 -1.79 7.25 -8.71
CA TYR A 93 -0.37 7.02 -8.92
C TYR A 93 0.18 5.97 -7.94
N PHE A 94 -0.06 6.15 -6.65
CA PHE A 94 0.39 5.17 -5.65
C PHE A 94 -0.25 3.80 -5.87
N GLY A 95 -1.55 3.74 -6.20
CA GLY A 95 -2.24 2.49 -6.53
C GLY A 95 -1.62 1.78 -7.73
N GLN A 96 -1.23 2.51 -8.78
CA GLN A 96 -0.52 1.94 -9.93
C GLN A 96 0.88 1.44 -9.56
N TYR A 97 1.62 2.17 -8.71
CA TYR A 97 2.90 1.69 -8.17
C TYR A 97 2.71 0.37 -7.41
N MET A 98 1.71 0.24 -6.55
CA MET A 98 1.47 -1.00 -5.78
C MET A 98 1.15 -2.21 -6.67
N ARG A 99 0.82 -2.00 -7.95
CA ARG A 99 0.56 -3.07 -8.93
C ARG A 99 1.73 -3.35 -9.87
N THR A 100 2.52 -2.33 -10.18
CA THR A 100 3.56 -2.38 -11.23
C THR A 100 4.97 -2.38 -10.65
N SER A 101 5.13 -1.82 -9.45
CA SER A 101 6.41 -1.50 -8.81
C SER A 101 7.30 -0.57 -9.63
N GLU A 102 6.72 0.19 -10.56
CA GLU A 102 7.45 1.23 -11.31
C GLU A 102 7.60 2.49 -10.46
N ALA A 103 8.85 2.84 -10.13
CA ALA A 103 9.17 3.95 -9.23
C ALA A 103 8.65 5.31 -9.70
N ASN A 104 8.53 5.52 -11.02
CA ASN A 104 7.98 6.76 -11.59
C ASN A 104 6.59 7.09 -11.02
N TYR A 105 5.70 6.10 -10.92
CA TYR A 105 4.37 6.35 -10.33
C TYR A 105 4.44 6.69 -8.84
N LEU A 106 5.41 6.13 -8.11
CA LEU A 106 5.61 6.45 -6.70
C LEU A 106 6.14 7.88 -6.52
N SER A 107 7.08 8.31 -7.36
CA SER A 107 7.60 9.68 -7.39
C SER A 107 6.51 10.69 -7.75
N GLU A 108 5.67 10.37 -8.73
CA GLU A 108 4.50 11.21 -9.08
C GLU A 108 3.50 11.32 -7.91
N ALA A 109 3.21 10.22 -7.21
CA ALA A 109 2.36 10.26 -6.02
C ALA A 109 2.94 11.19 -4.94
N TYR A 110 4.25 11.14 -4.71
CA TYR A 110 4.95 12.03 -3.79
C TYR A 110 4.80 13.49 -4.19
N ILE A 111 5.01 13.84 -5.46
CA ILE A 111 4.88 15.22 -5.96
C ILE A 111 3.48 15.78 -5.68
N PHE A 112 2.43 15.00 -5.93
CA PHE A 112 1.06 15.43 -5.64
C PHE A 112 0.84 15.65 -4.15
N TYR A 113 1.31 14.74 -3.29
CA TYR A 113 1.13 14.89 -1.84
C TYR A 113 1.97 16.01 -1.22
N GLU A 114 3.21 16.18 -1.67
CA GLU A 114 4.08 17.29 -1.27
C GLU A 114 3.47 18.63 -1.70
N ALA A 115 2.93 18.72 -2.93
CA ALA A 115 2.24 19.92 -3.40
C ALA A 115 0.99 20.23 -2.56
N ILE A 116 0.29 19.22 -2.06
CA ILE A 116 -0.85 19.41 -1.16
C ILE A 116 -0.40 20.03 0.16
N LEU A 117 0.67 19.48 0.74
CA LEU A 117 1.22 19.92 2.01
C LEU A 117 1.78 21.35 1.92
N THR A 118 2.68 21.59 0.95
CA THR A 118 3.39 22.88 0.79
C THR A 118 2.48 24.04 0.45
N ARG A 119 1.39 23.80 -0.28
CA ARG A 119 0.40 24.84 -0.64
C ARG A 119 -0.73 24.98 0.38
N GLU A 120 -0.66 24.22 1.47
CA GLU A 120 -1.57 24.27 2.61
C GLU A 120 -3.06 24.19 2.21
N TYR A 121 -3.43 23.29 1.28
CA TYR A 121 -4.80 23.26 0.73
C TYR A 121 -5.90 23.04 1.79
N PHE A 122 -5.57 22.46 2.95
CA PHE A 122 -6.51 22.16 4.02
C PHE A 122 -6.53 23.20 5.16
N LYS A 123 -5.73 24.27 5.10
CA LYS A 123 -5.57 25.24 6.19
C LYS A 123 -6.88 25.90 6.64
N ASP A 124 -7.67 26.36 5.68
CA ASP A 124 -8.83 27.21 5.96
C ASP A 124 -10.08 26.44 6.42
N GLY A 125 -10.03 25.11 6.42
CA GLY A 125 -11.20 24.24 6.63
C GLY A 125 -11.26 23.50 7.97
N LEU A 126 -10.17 23.55 8.73
CA LEU A 126 -9.91 22.65 9.85
C LEU A 126 -10.91 22.75 11.00
N HIS A 127 -11.43 23.95 11.26
CA HIS A 127 -12.37 24.22 12.36
C HIS A 127 -13.84 24.17 11.94
N LEU A 128 -14.14 23.96 10.65
CA LEU A 128 -15.50 24.03 10.14
C LEU A 128 -16.23 22.69 10.19
N ASP A 129 -15.53 21.58 9.92
CA ASP A 129 -16.16 20.28 9.73
C ASP A 129 -15.22 19.12 10.13
N VAL A 130 -15.73 18.24 10.99
CA VAL A 130 -15.07 16.98 11.39
C VAL A 130 -14.71 16.13 10.18
N ASN A 131 -15.55 16.12 9.14
CA ASN A 131 -15.26 15.36 7.92
C ASN A 131 -14.03 15.90 7.20
N LEU A 132 -13.87 17.22 7.15
CA LEU A 132 -12.72 17.85 6.50
C LEU A 132 -11.43 17.57 7.27
N ALA A 133 -11.47 17.65 8.60
CA ALA A 133 -10.38 17.21 9.46
C ALA A 133 -10.03 15.72 9.23
N SER A 134 -11.04 14.84 9.13
CA SER A 134 -10.85 13.43 8.78
C SER A 134 -10.18 13.26 7.40
N LYS A 135 -10.55 14.07 6.40
CA LYS A 135 -9.93 14.02 5.08
C LYS A 135 -8.45 14.42 5.13
N GLN A 136 -8.09 15.45 5.91
CA GLN A 136 -6.70 15.85 6.09
C GLN A 136 -5.88 14.79 6.84
N LEU A 137 -6.43 14.20 7.90
CA LEU A 137 -5.81 13.07 8.61
C LEU A 137 -5.53 11.90 7.64
N ARG A 138 -6.51 11.53 6.80
CA ARG A 138 -6.33 10.48 5.77
C ARG A 138 -5.34 10.87 4.68
N PHE A 139 -5.25 12.15 4.33
CA PHE A 139 -4.23 12.63 3.40
C PHE A 139 -2.82 12.45 3.99
N LEU A 140 -2.59 12.92 5.22
CA LEU A 140 -1.29 12.78 5.89
C LEU A 140 -0.89 11.31 6.06
N ALA A 141 -1.82 10.44 6.45
CA ALA A 141 -1.55 9.00 6.57
C ALA A 141 -1.14 8.37 5.24
N ARG A 142 -1.78 8.75 4.12
CA ARG A 142 -1.38 8.26 2.78
C ARG A 142 -0.03 8.81 2.35
N PHE A 143 0.22 10.09 2.60
CA PHE A 143 1.51 10.69 2.27
C PHE A 143 2.64 10.02 3.06
N LEU A 144 2.39 9.73 4.33
CA LEU A 144 3.31 8.99 5.19
C LEU A 144 3.66 7.61 4.60
N THR A 145 2.66 6.87 4.11
CA THR A 145 2.91 5.59 3.41
C THR A 145 3.79 5.77 2.18
N VAL A 146 3.53 6.78 1.34
CA VAL A 146 4.38 7.08 0.16
C VAL A 146 5.82 7.41 0.58
N CYS A 147 6.01 8.25 1.58
CA CYS A 147 7.34 8.63 2.06
C CYS A 147 8.09 7.45 2.70
N LEU A 148 7.39 6.56 3.42
CA LEU A 148 7.95 5.32 3.95
C LEU A 148 8.44 4.43 2.81
N VAL A 149 7.59 4.19 1.81
CA VAL A 149 7.93 3.32 0.69
C VAL A 149 9.06 3.92 -0.16
N LEU A 150 9.14 5.24 -0.33
CA LEU A 150 10.28 5.94 -0.95
C LEU A 150 11.53 6.01 -0.07
N ASN A 151 11.44 5.58 1.19
CA ASN A 151 12.49 5.72 2.20
C ASN A 151 12.99 7.18 2.38
N ARG A 152 12.08 8.16 2.29
CA ARG A 152 12.32 9.59 2.55
C ARG A 152 12.15 9.88 4.05
N ARG A 153 13.08 9.38 4.87
CA ARG A 153 12.97 9.33 6.34
C ARG A 153 12.73 10.68 7.01
N GLU A 154 13.41 11.73 6.56
CA GLU A 154 13.23 13.07 7.14
C GLU A 154 11.79 13.57 7.00
N MET A 155 11.22 13.42 5.80
CA MET A 155 9.81 13.75 5.53
C MET A 155 8.87 12.86 6.36
N VAL A 156 9.18 11.57 6.53
CA VAL A 156 8.41 10.67 7.40
C VAL A 156 8.33 11.21 8.84
N TYR A 157 9.44 11.63 9.44
CA TYR A 157 9.43 12.20 10.80
C TYR A 157 8.65 13.52 10.86
N GLN A 158 8.79 14.39 9.85
CA GLN A 158 8.02 15.63 9.76
C GLN A 158 6.51 15.36 9.69
N LEU A 159 6.08 14.42 8.85
CA LEU A 159 4.67 14.04 8.68
C LEU A 159 4.08 13.40 9.94
N VAL A 160 4.84 12.56 10.65
CA VAL A 160 4.39 12.01 11.94
C VAL A 160 4.15 13.12 12.96
N ASN A 161 5.03 14.12 13.02
CA ASN A 161 4.85 15.24 13.92
C ASN A 161 3.61 16.07 13.54
N GLN A 162 3.44 16.38 12.25
CA GLN A 162 2.24 17.07 11.76
C GLN A 162 0.95 16.30 12.04
N LEU A 163 0.95 14.98 11.87
CA LEU A 163 -0.21 14.13 12.16
C LEU A 163 -0.58 14.16 13.65
N LYS A 164 0.42 14.18 14.55
CA LYS A 164 0.20 14.33 16.00
C LYS A 164 -0.43 15.68 16.34
N LEU A 165 0.18 16.77 15.87
CA LEU A 165 -0.33 18.12 16.10
C LEU A 165 -1.75 18.29 15.56
N LEU A 166 -2.01 17.78 14.34
CA LEU A 166 -3.35 17.81 13.75
C LEU A 166 -4.36 17.05 14.58
N LEU A 167 -4.00 15.84 15.07
CA LEU A 167 -4.91 15.04 15.88
C LEU A 167 -5.25 15.71 17.21
N ASP A 168 -4.26 16.33 17.86
CA ASP A 168 -4.48 17.01 19.13
C ASP A 168 -5.34 18.26 18.95
N GLU A 169 -5.15 18.98 17.84
CA GLU A 169 -6.02 20.09 17.45
C GLU A 169 -7.47 19.62 17.14
N CYS A 170 -7.63 18.48 16.46
CA CYS A 170 -8.93 17.90 16.20
C CYS A 170 -9.67 17.53 17.50
N LYS A 171 -8.98 16.95 18.49
CA LYS A 171 -9.58 16.63 19.80
C LYS A 171 -10.00 17.88 20.56
N ARG A 172 -9.20 18.95 20.47
CA ARG A 172 -9.51 20.23 21.11
C ARG A 172 -10.75 20.88 20.50
N THR A 173 -10.86 20.84 19.17
CA THR A 173 -11.95 21.44 18.41
C THR A 173 -13.24 20.60 18.48
N PHE A 174 -13.13 19.27 18.42
CA PHE A 174 -14.26 18.34 18.30
C PHE A 174 -14.33 17.38 19.49
N GLN A 175 -14.69 17.89 20.66
CA GLN A 175 -14.66 17.15 21.93
C GLN A 175 -15.62 15.94 21.96
N GLU A 176 -16.70 15.98 21.17
CA GLU A 176 -17.69 14.90 21.09
C GLU A 176 -17.27 13.76 20.14
N THR A 177 -16.24 13.95 19.31
CA THR A 177 -15.81 12.96 18.32
C THR A 177 -14.77 12.02 18.91
N ASP A 178 -14.96 10.70 18.73
CA ASP A 178 -13.97 9.70 19.14
C ASP A 178 -12.83 9.59 18.11
N PHE A 179 -11.60 9.89 18.56
CA PHE A 179 -10.38 9.81 17.76
C PHE A 179 -9.49 8.60 18.10
N LYS A 180 -10.02 7.57 18.79
CA LYS A 180 -9.25 6.36 19.18
C LYS A 180 -8.55 5.68 18.01
N GLU A 181 -9.22 5.53 16.87
CA GLU A 181 -8.61 4.90 15.68
C GLU A 181 -7.38 5.68 15.19
N TRP A 182 -7.47 7.01 15.15
CA TRP A 182 -6.34 7.87 14.77
C TRP A 182 -5.21 7.85 15.79
N LYS A 183 -5.54 7.72 17.08
CA LYS A 183 -4.54 7.49 18.13
C LYS A 183 -3.80 6.17 17.88
N LEU A 184 -4.50 5.10 17.49
CA LEU A 184 -3.88 3.83 17.13
C LEU A 184 -2.97 3.98 15.90
N VAL A 185 -3.39 4.69 14.85
CA VAL A 185 -2.57 4.96 13.66
C VAL A 185 -1.24 5.65 14.03
N ILE A 186 -1.27 6.64 14.93
CA ILE A 186 -0.06 7.32 15.42
C ILE A 186 0.82 6.37 16.26
N GLN A 187 0.21 5.55 17.11
CA GLN A 187 0.95 4.57 17.92
C GLN A 187 1.63 3.52 17.03
N GLU A 188 0.95 3.04 15.99
CA GLU A 188 1.47 2.11 15.00
C GLU A 188 2.71 2.69 14.30
N ILE A 189 2.64 3.89 13.71
CA ILE A 189 3.81 4.48 13.04
C ILE A 189 4.98 4.73 14.00
N VAL A 190 4.71 5.20 15.22
CA VAL A 190 5.78 5.43 16.21
C VAL A 190 6.45 4.11 16.59
N LYS A 191 5.67 3.05 16.81
CA LYS A 191 6.20 1.70 17.08
C LYS A 191 7.01 1.18 15.89
N PHE A 192 6.49 1.38 14.68
CA PHE A 192 7.15 1.00 13.43
C PHE A 192 8.52 1.66 13.27
N LEU A 193 8.59 3.00 13.38
CA LEU A 193 9.84 3.73 13.25
C LEU A 193 10.84 3.36 14.34
N LYS A 194 10.39 3.17 15.59
CA LYS A 194 11.26 2.72 16.68
C LYS A 194 11.90 1.36 16.37
N ALA A 195 11.13 0.43 15.81
CA ALA A 195 11.63 -0.89 15.43
C ALA A 195 12.55 -0.85 14.19
N ASP A 196 12.28 0.05 13.24
CA ASP A 196 13.14 0.24 12.06
C ASP A 196 14.49 0.89 12.43
N THR A 197 14.50 1.82 13.40
CA THR A 197 15.72 2.51 13.85
C THR A 197 16.81 1.55 14.33
N ALA A 198 16.44 0.43 14.94
CA ALA A 198 17.39 -0.58 15.40
C ALA A 198 18.26 -1.18 14.27
N PHE A 199 17.82 -1.08 13.01
CA PHE A 199 18.53 -1.62 11.84
C PHE A 199 19.30 -0.54 11.05
N MET A 200 19.19 0.74 11.43
CA MET A 200 19.68 1.87 10.62
C MET A 200 21.21 1.93 10.45
N ASN A 201 21.99 1.27 11.32
CA ASN A 201 23.44 1.41 11.38
C ASN A 201 24.22 0.27 10.71
N LEU A 202 23.55 -0.68 10.06
CA LEU A 202 24.20 -1.88 9.50
C LEU A 202 24.54 -1.71 8.01
N ARG A 203 23.51 -1.58 7.16
CA ARG A 203 23.63 -1.45 5.71
C ARG A 203 22.32 -0.90 5.15
N PRO A 204 22.33 -0.08 4.08
CA PRO A 204 21.12 0.20 3.31
C PRO A 204 20.46 -1.11 2.86
N LEU A 205 19.13 -1.18 2.97
CA LEU A 205 18.37 -2.33 2.45
C LEU A 205 18.35 -2.32 0.92
N ARG A 206 18.21 -1.13 0.33
CA ARG A 206 18.23 -0.93 -1.12
C ARG A 206 19.63 -1.03 -1.69
N TYR A 207 19.70 -1.22 -3.00
CA TYR A 207 20.92 -1.04 -3.77
C TYR A 207 21.60 0.31 -3.44
N SER A 208 22.89 0.23 -3.16
CA SER A 208 23.77 1.36 -2.90
C SER A 208 24.96 1.27 -3.83
N VAL A 209 25.08 2.21 -4.76
CA VAL A 209 26.23 2.31 -5.69
C VAL A 209 27.59 2.35 -4.98
N VAL A 210 27.62 2.76 -3.70
CA VAL A 210 28.84 2.85 -2.89
C VAL A 210 29.19 1.50 -2.25
N LEU A 211 28.19 0.69 -1.89
CA LEU A 211 28.36 -0.52 -1.07
C LEU A 211 28.06 -1.82 -1.81
N ASP A 212 27.44 -1.75 -2.99
CA ASP A 212 27.03 -2.87 -3.80
C ASP A 212 27.77 -2.86 -5.14
N LEU A 213 28.15 -4.06 -5.59
CA LEU A 213 28.71 -4.24 -6.92
C LEU A 213 27.65 -3.96 -7.99
N HIS A 214 28.06 -3.28 -9.06
CA HIS A 214 27.21 -3.11 -10.23
C HIS A 214 26.79 -4.50 -10.76
N PRO A 215 25.52 -4.71 -11.17
CA PRO A 215 25.04 -6.01 -11.66
C PRO A 215 25.89 -6.63 -12.77
N ASP A 216 26.44 -5.82 -13.68
CA ASP A 216 27.32 -6.32 -14.75
C ASP A 216 28.69 -6.82 -14.26
N CYS A 217 29.09 -6.43 -13.05
CA CYS A 217 30.33 -6.91 -12.41
C CYS A 217 30.12 -8.21 -11.62
N LEU A 218 28.87 -8.70 -11.50
CA LEU A 218 28.58 -9.94 -10.81
C LEU A 218 29.04 -11.14 -11.67
N PRO A 219 29.57 -12.20 -11.04
CA PRO A 219 29.99 -13.39 -11.78
C PRO A 219 28.79 -14.02 -12.48
N ASN A 220 28.91 -14.21 -13.79
CA ASN A 220 27.91 -14.94 -14.55
C ASN A 220 27.95 -16.43 -14.18
N VAL A 221 26.78 -17.02 -13.97
CA VAL A 221 26.67 -18.47 -13.76
C VAL A 221 27.06 -19.18 -15.05
N THR A 222 28.16 -19.93 -15.01
CA THR A 222 28.61 -20.78 -16.11
C THR A 222 27.59 -21.90 -16.37
N ASP A 223 27.37 -22.25 -17.64
CA ASP A 223 26.40 -23.28 -18.08
C ASP A 223 24.91 -23.05 -17.70
N ALA A 224 24.50 -21.80 -17.49
CA ALA A 224 23.10 -21.47 -17.27
C ALA A 224 22.24 -21.80 -18.52
N LYS A 225 21.40 -22.84 -18.43
CA LYS A 225 20.44 -23.22 -19.49
C LYS A 225 19.46 -22.10 -19.85
N ARG A 226 19.22 -21.16 -18.92
CA ARG A 226 18.30 -20.03 -19.06
C ARG A 226 18.89 -18.79 -18.39
N LYS A 227 18.77 -17.64 -19.04
CA LYS A 227 19.09 -16.33 -18.45
C LYS A 227 17.89 -15.84 -17.65
N LEU A 228 17.76 -16.31 -16.41
CA LEU A 228 16.64 -15.94 -15.55
C LEU A 228 16.83 -14.55 -14.93
N ARG A 229 15.73 -13.83 -14.75
CA ARG A 229 15.66 -12.51 -14.13
C ARG A 229 14.54 -12.50 -13.10
N LEU A 230 14.77 -11.88 -11.94
CA LEU A 230 13.72 -11.69 -10.95
C LEU A 230 12.68 -10.72 -11.51
N ARG A 231 11.48 -11.23 -11.81
CA ARG A 231 10.40 -10.45 -12.44
C ARG A 231 9.29 -10.13 -11.46
N ASP A 232 9.03 -11.04 -10.51
CA ASP A 232 7.91 -10.95 -9.61
C ASP A 232 8.31 -11.35 -8.19
N ALA A 233 7.68 -10.74 -7.20
CA ALA A 233 7.82 -11.03 -5.79
C ALA A 233 6.45 -11.04 -5.11
N LEU A 234 6.11 -12.12 -4.41
CA LEU A 234 4.94 -12.24 -3.56
C LEU A 234 5.38 -12.18 -2.11
N LEU A 235 5.01 -11.11 -1.40
CA LEU A 235 5.39 -10.86 -0.02
C LEU A 235 4.17 -11.03 0.88
N CYS A 236 4.16 -12.08 1.70
CA CYS A 236 3.06 -12.41 2.58
C CYS A 236 3.53 -12.50 4.03
N SER A 237 2.81 -11.84 4.93
CA SER A 237 3.10 -11.88 6.36
C SER A 237 1.83 -12.07 7.19
N TYR A 238 1.91 -12.99 8.15
CA TYR A 238 0.84 -13.39 9.05
C TYR A 238 1.39 -13.87 10.40
N HIS A 239 1.81 -12.93 11.24
CA HIS A 239 2.06 -13.17 12.67
C HIS A 239 1.09 -12.37 13.57
N PRO A 240 0.72 -12.93 14.72
CA PRO A 240 0.06 -12.15 15.77
C PRO A 240 0.96 -11.01 16.23
N ASN A 241 0.37 -9.83 16.49
CA ASN A 241 1.03 -8.68 17.13
C ASN A 241 2.24 -8.06 16.39
N GLU A 242 2.32 -8.24 15.07
CA GLU A 242 3.36 -7.63 14.23
C GLU A 242 3.46 -6.12 14.38
N VAL A 243 4.69 -5.63 14.31
CA VAL A 243 4.93 -4.20 14.11
C VAL A 243 4.57 -3.87 12.67
N LYS A 244 3.58 -3.00 12.50
CA LYS A 244 3.09 -2.57 11.19
C LYS A 244 2.77 -1.08 11.19
N PHE A 245 2.63 -0.55 9.98
CA PHE A 245 1.92 0.69 9.74
C PHE A 245 1.01 0.51 8.52
N SER A 246 -0.28 0.81 8.68
CA SER A 246 -1.29 0.49 7.65
C SER A 246 -1.30 -1.02 7.35
N GLU A 247 -1.13 -1.42 6.09
CA GLU A 247 -1.06 -2.81 5.61
C GLU A 247 0.38 -3.32 5.49
N LEU A 248 1.38 -2.51 5.85
CA LEU A 248 2.79 -2.86 5.70
C LEU A 248 3.39 -3.28 7.03
N THR A 249 3.71 -4.56 7.16
CA THR A 249 4.44 -5.12 8.30
C THR A 249 5.94 -4.81 8.17
N LEU A 250 6.67 -4.80 9.29
CA LEU A 250 8.08 -4.40 9.28
C LEU A 250 8.97 -5.31 8.41
N ASP A 251 8.70 -6.61 8.42
CA ASP A 251 9.39 -7.62 7.61
C ASP A 251 9.08 -7.46 6.11
N THR A 252 7.80 -7.28 5.73
CA THR A 252 7.41 -7.04 4.33
C THR A 252 7.93 -5.70 3.83
N PHE A 253 7.97 -4.66 4.68
CA PHE A 253 8.66 -3.41 4.37
C PHE A 253 10.13 -3.64 4.07
N ARG A 254 10.84 -4.40 4.90
CA ARG A 254 12.27 -4.67 4.69
C ARG A 254 12.51 -5.44 3.40
N MET A 255 11.73 -6.50 3.15
CA MET A 255 11.78 -7.24 1.89
C MET A 255 11.46 -6.36 0.69
N LEU A 256 10.45 -5.50 0.79
CA LEU A 256 10.11 -4.51 -0.24
C LEU A 256 11.32 -3.61 -0.55
N GLN A 257 11.95 -3.03 0.48
CA GLN A 257 13.12 -2.16 0.31
C GLN A 257 14.33 -2.91 -0.30
N SER A 258 14.56 -4.17 0.07
CA SER A 258 15.65 -4.99 -0.49
C SER A 258 15.50 -5.33 -1.97
N LEU A 259 14.33 -5.08 -2.54
CA LEU A 259 13.99 -5.36 -3.93
C LEU A 259 13.91 -4.09 -4.80
N GLU A 260 14.37 -2.94 -4.30
CA GLU A 260 14.42 -1.67 -5.04
C GLU A 260 15.85 -1.34 -5.48
N TRP A 261 16.00 -0.98 -6.76
CA TRP A 261 17.25 -0.51 -7.36
C TRP A 261 17.49 0.98 -7.14
N GLU A 262 16.43 1.78 -7.01
CA GLU A 262 16.55 3.22 -6.78
C GLU A 262 17.13 3.47 -5.39
N SER A 263 18.33 4.02 -5.37
CA SER A 263 18.94 4.53 -4.15
C SER A 263 17.99 5.51 -3.45
N SER A 264 18.05 5.55 -2.12
CA SER A 264 17.16 6.40 -1.32
C SER A 264 17.93 7.31 -0.38
N GLY A 265 17.38 8.49 -0.12
CA GLY A 265 17.92 9.45 0.84
C GLY A 265 19.19 10.17 0.37
N SER A 266 19.98 10.66 1.33
CA SER A 266 21.18 11.46 1.10
C SER A 266 22.36 10.69 0.48
N PHE A 267 22.30 9.35 0.43
CA PHE A 267 23.37 8.51 -0.14
C PHE A 267 23.61 8.75 -1.63
N TYR A 268 22.61 9.27 -2.36
CA TYR A 268 22.78 9.71 -3.76
C TYR A 268 23.38 11.11 -3.88
N GLN A 269 23.24 11.95 -2.85
CA GLN A 269 23.60 13.37 -2.90
C GLN A 269 25.12 13.61 -2.79
N ALA A 270 25.89 12.60 -2.37
CA ALA A 270 27.35 12.73 -2.18
C ALA A 270 28.16 12.74 -3.49
N ASN A 271 27.61 12.30 -4.62
CA ASN A 271 28.40 12.02 -5.84
C ASN A 271 28.13 12.93 -7.05
N LEU A 272 27.38 14.03 -6.88
CA LEU A 272 27.23 15.06 -7.93
C LEU A 272 27.92 16.38 -7.56
N ALA A 273 29.22 16.31 -7.20
CA ALA A 273 30.23 17.34 -7.48
C ALA A 273 31.63 16.93 -6.99
N PRO A 274 32.63 16.95 -7.88
CA PRO A 274 33.83 17.75 -7.62
C PRO A 274 33.92 18.80 -8.73
N SER A 275 33.40 20.00 -8.49
CA SER A 275 33.63 21.13 -9.38
C SER A 275 35.06 21.65 -9.16
N ILE A 276 36.03 21.06 -9.84
CA ILE A 276 37.30 21.70 -10.15
C ILE A 276 37.04 22.60 -11.37
N GLY A 277 37.12 23.92 -11.17
CA GLY A 277 36.92 24.88 -12.26
C GLY A 277 36.93 26.34 -11.80
N THR A 278 38.12 26.91 -11.77
CA THR A 278 38.44 28.35 -11.74
C THR A 278 37.62 29.23 -12.68
N GLY A 279 37.26 30.45 -12.25
CA GLY A 279 37.17 31.64 -13.13
C GLY A 279 35.83 32.40 -13.20
N SER A 280 35.74 33.51 -12.46
CA SER A 280 35.20 34.85 -12.83
C SER A 280 33.90 35.05 -13.63
N GLY A 281 33.01 35.92 -13.13
CA GLY A 281 32.18 36.82 -13.96
C GLY A 281 30.72 36.98 -13.51
N ALA A 282 30.31 38.22 -13.20
CA ALA A 282 29.00 38.62 -12.69
C ALA A 282 27.88 38.68 -13.74
N SER A 283 26.61 38.43 -13.35
CA SER A 283 25.49 39.41 -13.37
C SER A 283 24.09 38.77 -13.23
N GLN A 284 23.41 39.14 -12.13
CA GLN A 284 22.00 39.53 -11.93
C GLN A 284 20.77 38.78 -12.52
N ASN A 285 19.83 38.58 -11.58
CA ASN A 285 18.36 38.65 -11.66
C ASN A 285 17.52 37.44 -12.10
N GLY A 286 16.99 36.74 -11.10
CA GLY A 286 15.82 35.86 -11.14
C GLY A 286 15.69 35.17 -9.79
N ALA A 287 14.57 35.36 -9.08
CA ALA A 287 14.36 34.82 -7.74
C ALA A 287 14.42 33.28 -7.74
N SER A 288 15.56 32.74 -7.33
CA SER A 288 15.77 31.30 -7.14
C SER A 288 15.18 30.87 -5.80
N GLY A 289 13.91 30.45 -5.80
CA GLY A 289 13.40 29.56 -4.75
C GLY A 289 14.16 28.22 -4.81
N PRO A 290 14.18 27.42 -3.72
CA PRO A 290 14.91 26.15 -3.67
C PRO A 290 14.30 25.19 -4.69
N SER A 291 14.87 25.18 -5.88
CA SER A 291 14.37 24.47 -7.05
C SER A 291 15.17 23.20 -7.24
N ARG A 292 14.43 22.13 -7.59
CA ARG A 292 14.87 20.78 -7.96
C ARG A 292 14.97 19.83 -6.76
N VAL A 293 13.81 19.37 -6.30
CA VAL A 293 13.71 18.01 -5.76
C VAL A 293 14.36 17.10 -6.80
N ASN A 294 15.45 16.46 -6.36
CA ASN A 294 16.31 15.60 -7.15
C ASN A 294 15.47 14.75 -8.12
N GLN A 295 15.71 14.92 -9.43
CA GLN A 295 15.37 13.86 -10.36
C GLN A 295 16.08 12.62 -9.81
N ASP A 296 15.32 11.64 -9.34
CA ASP A 296 15.81 10.28 -9.13
C ASP A 296 16.22 9.80 -10.53
N ILE A 297 17.41 10.19 -10.99
CA ILE A 297 17.99 9.71 -12.24
C ILE A 297 18.25 8.24 -12.00
N THR A 298 17.28 7.43 -12.43
CA THR A 298 17.41 5.99 -12.48
C THR A 298 18.58 5.73 -13.41
N ASP A 299 19.63 5.10 -12.90
CA ASP A 299 20.71 4.62 -13.75
C ASP A 299 20.09 3.66 -14.78
N PRO A 300 20.08 4.02 -16.08
CA PRO A 300 19.39 3.22 -17.11
C PRO A 300 20.08 1.87 -17.34
N THR A 301 21.28 1.67 -16.79
CA THR A 301 22.00 0.40 -16.84
C THR A 301 21.53 -0.58 -15.77
N LEU A 302 20.81 -0.12 -14.74
CA LEU A 302 20.26 -1.00 -13.72
C LEU A 302 19.06 -1.80 -14.25
N PRO A 303 18.85 -3.04 -13.74
CA PRO A 303 17.67 -3.82 -14.09
C PRO A 303 16.38 -3.13 -13.64
N PRO A 304 15.23 -3.43 -14.27
CA PRO A 304 13.95 -3.01 -13.72
C PRO A 304 13.70 -3.70 -12.38
N ASN A 305 13.00 -3.01 -11.47
CA ASN A 305 12.51 -3.61 -10.24
C ASN A 305 11.56 -4.79 -10.55
N PRO A 306 11.58 -5.86 -9.74
CA PRO A 306 10.52 -6.86 -9.83
C PRO A 306 9.19 -6.24 -9.40
N ARG A 307 8.10 -6.74 -10.00
CA ARG A 307 6.74 -6.44 -9.56
C ARG A 307 6.49 -7.09 -8.20
N LYS A 308 5.95 -6.34 -7.25
CA LYS A 308 5.79 -6.76 -5.85
C LYS A 308 4.31 -6.80 -5.49
N ALA A 309 3.80 -7.97 -5.12
CA ALA A 309 2.47 -8.15 -4.56
C ALA A 309 2.58 -8.33 -3.04
N ILE A 310 2.06 -7.37 -2.27
CA ILE A 310 2.08 -7.43 -0.81
C ILE A 310 0.71 -7.90 -0.32
N LEU A 311 0.70 -9.01 0.41
CA LEU A 311 -0.48 -9.60 1.00
C LEU A 311 -0.42 -9.47 2.52
N PHE A 312 -1.19 -8.53 3.06
CA PHE A 312 -1.36 -8.38 4.49
C PHE A 312 -2.46 -9.30 4.99
N ARG A 313 -2.09 -10.30 5.79
CA ARG A 313 -3.00 -11.26 6.40
C ARG A 313 -4.04 -11.87 5.43
N PRO A 314 -3.60 -12.46 4.31
CA PRO A 314 -4.52 -13.05 3.33
C PRO A 314 -5.17 -14.32 3.88
N SER A 315 -6.33 -14.70 3.32
CA SER A 315 -6.78 -16.10 3.41
C SER A 315 -5.93 -16.99 2.52
N VAL A 316 -5.90 -18.30 2.79
CA VAL A 316 -5.22 -19.30 1.91
C VAL A 316 -5.73 -19.18 0.47
N THR A 317 -7.05 -19.09 0.29
CA THR A 317 -7.65 -18.94 -1.05
C THR A 317 -7.22 -17.66 -1.76
N HIS A 318 -7.09 -16.54 -1.03
CA HIS A 318 -6.61 -15.29 -1.60
C HIS A 318 -5.14 -15.40 -2.00
N PHE A 319 -4.30 -15.98 -1.13
CA PHE A 319 -2.89 -16.24 -1.42
C PHE A 319 -2.74 -17.10 -2.67
N MET A 320 -3.46 -18.21 -2.77
CA MET A 320 -3.40 -19.14 -3.91
C MET A 320 -3.89 -18.49 -5.21
N ALA A 321 -4.94 -17.67 -5.16
CA ALA A 321 -5.45 -16.97 -6.34
C ALA A 321 -4.43 -15.95 -6.88
N VAL A 322 -3.76 -15.21 -5.99
CA VAL A 322 -2.70 -14.26 -6.40
C VAL A 322 -1.47 -15.02 -6.91
N LEU A 323 -1.01 -16.05 -6.20
CA LEU A 323 0.11 -16.88 -6.61
C LEU A 323 -0.10 -17.49 -8.00
N GLY A 324 -1.27 -18.09 -8.24
CA GLY A 324 -1.60 -18.64 -9.56
C GLY A 324 -1.63 -17.61 -10.67
N THR A 325 -2.18 -16.42 -10.40
CA THR A 325 -2.17 -15.32 -11.38
C THR A 325 -0.74 -14.88 -11.70
N VAL A 326 0.10 -14.70 -10.68
CA VAL A 326 1.50 -14.27 -10.86
C VAL A 326 2.30 -15.34 -11.62
N CYS A 327 2.12 -16.63 -11.31
CA CYS A 327 2.79 -17.73 -12.00
C CYS A 327 2.37 -17.88 -13.48
N GLU A 328 1.11 -17.60 -13.80
CA GLU A 328 0.61 -17.66 -15.18
C GLU A 328 1.13 -16.48 -16.02
N GLU A 329 1.20 -15.29 -15.42
CA GLU A 329 1.74 -14.08 -16.06
C GLU A 329 3.28 -14.03 -16.10
N LEU A 330 3.97 -14.94 -15.42
CA LEU A 330 5.44 -14.92 -15.32
C LEU A 330 6.08 -15.18 -16.70
N PRO A 331 6.95 -14.29 -17.20
CA PRO A 331 7.66 -14.49 -18.46
C PRO A 331 8.54 -15.75 -18.47
N SER A 332 8.91 -16.24 -19.65
CA SER A 332 9.76 -17.45 -19.78
C SER A 332 11.17 -17.30 -19.20
N ASP A 333 11.67 -16.06 -19.12
CA ASP A 333 12.92 -15.69 -18.47
C ASP A 333 12.73 -15.26 -17.01
N GLY A 334 11.51 -15.33 -16.47
CA GLY A 334 11.18 -14.87 -15.13
C GLY A 334 11.45 -15.91 -14.03
N ILE A 335 11.93 -15.43 -12.88
CA ILE A 335 11.85 -16.12 -11.59
C ILE A 335 10.90 -15.36 -10.67
N LEU A 336 10.10 -16.10 -9.91
CA LEU A 336 9.19 -15.59 -8.87
C LEU A 336 9.83 -15.75 -7.49
N LEU A 337 10.01 -14.66 -6.75
CA LEU A 337 10.31 -14.69 -5.32
C LEU A 337 9.01 -14.87 -4.52
N ILE A 338 8.98 -15.82 -3.59
CA ILE A 338 7.90 -15.96 -2.61
C ILE A 338 8.52 -15.77 -1.23
N TYR A 339 8.07 -14.75 -0.50
CA TYR A 339 8.38 -14.54 0.90
C TYR A 339 7.14 -14.86 1.74
N LEU A 340 7.24 -15.87 2.59
CA LEU A 340 6.20 -16.29 3.53
C LEU A 340 6.71 -16.12 4.96
N SER A 341 6.12 -15.18 5.67
CA SER A 341 6.35 -14.95 7.09
C SER A 341 5.11 -15.35 7.86
N ALA A 342 5.16 -16.49 8.56
CA ALA A 342 4.04 -16.97 9.35
C ALA A 342 4.49 -17.99 10.39
N SER A 343 3.76 -18.09 11.49
CA SER A 343 4.01 -19.12 12.49
C SER A 343 3.58 -20.50 11.99
N GLY A 344 4.33 -21.53 12.36
CA GLY A 344 3.92 -22.91 12.19
C GLY A 344 2.63 -23.23 12.95
N ASN A 345 1.99 -24.35 12.58
CA ASN A 345 0.91 -24.93 13.35
C ASN A 345 1.46 -25.70 14.57
N GLY A 346 2.19 -25.01 15.43
CA GLY A 346 2.66 -25.55 16.70
C GLY A 346 1.53 -25.52 17.71
N LEU A 347 0.97 -26.68 18.07
CA LEU A 347 0.16 -26.85 19.27
C LEU A 347 1.00 -26.73 20.57
N HIS A 348 2.14 -26.04 20.52
CA HIS A 348 2.91 -25.68 21.70
C HIS A 348 2.49 -24.29 22.14
N VAL A 349 1.50 -24.28 23.04
CA VAL A 349 1.41 -23.22 24.04
C VAL A 349 2.79 -23.18 24.71
N VAL A 350 3.58 -22.16 24.41
CA VAL A 350 4.79 -21.86 25.18
C VAL A 350 4.29 -21.53 26.58
N SER A 351 4.30 -22.52 27.46
CA SER A 351 4.31 -22.29 28.89
C SER A 351 5.60 -21.54 29.20
N SER A 352 5.50 -20.21 29.25
CA SER A 352 6.50 -19.36 29.88
C SER A 352 6.86 -19.95 31.24
N PRO A 353 8.15 -20.03 31.64
CA PRO A 353 8.52 -20.57 32.93
C PRO A 353 7.97 -19.64 34.01
N THR A 354 6.88 -20.06 34.63
CA THR A 354 6.22 -19.32 35.70
C THR A 354 7.09 -19.47 36.93
N ARG A 355 7.74 -18.37 37.35
CA ARG A 355 8.22 -18.22 38.71
C ARG A 355 7.02 -18.42 39.64
N ALA A 356 7.17 -19.35 40.58
CA ALA A 356 6.22 -19.60 41.65
C ALA A 356 5.96 -18.31 42.45
N GLY A 357 4.69 -18.04 42.76
CA GLY A 357 4.27 -16.92 43.60
C GLY A 357 2.78 -16.63 43.50
N SER A 358 2.01 -17.31 44.35
CA SER A 358 0.57 -17.23 44.62
C SER A 358 -0.12 -15.86 44.46
N SER A 359 -1.28 -15.81 43.80
CA SER A 359 -2.50 -15.20 44.40
C SER A 359 -3.77 -15.48 43.58
N ILE A 360 -4.82 -15.78 44.33
CA ILE A 360 -6.20 -16.13 43.98
C ILE A 360 -6.97 -15.01 43.26
N GLY A 361 -7.81 -15.39 42.29
CA GLY A 361 -9.15 -14.83 42.14
C GLY A 361 -9.41 -13.83 40.99
N TYR A 362 -10.35 -14.25 40.13
CA TYR A 362 -11.39 -13.50 39.40
C TYR A 362 -11.32 -13.56 37.87
N THR A 363 -12.08 -14.53 37.35
CA THR A 363 -12.68 -14.56 36.01
C THR A 363 -13.72 -13.46 35.86
N GLU A 364 -13.59 -12.62 34.83
CA GLU A 364 -14.75 -11.94 34.25
C GLU A 364 -14.60 -11.82 32.73
N ASN A 365 -15.56 -12.44 32.05
CA ASN A 365 -15.81 -12.36 30.62
C ASN A 365 -16.35 -10.98 30.26
N ILE A 366 -15.77 -10.32 29.24
CA ILE A 366 -16.52 -9.35 28.44
C ILE A 366 -16.25 -9.63 26.96
N VAL A 367 -17.17 -10.40 26.37
CA VAL A 367 -17.43 -10.46 24.93
C VAL A 367 -18.49 -9.41 24.62
N ARG A 368 -18.15 -8.40 23.81
CA ARG A 368 -19.07 -7.60 22.97
C ARG A 368 -18.29 -7.32 21.68
N GLY A 369 -18.77 -7.54 20.47
CA GLY A 369 -20.08 -7.89 19.95
C GLY A 369 -20.14 -7.28 18.54
N PHE A 370 -20.13 -8.11 17.50
CA PHE A 370 -20.54 -7.71 16.15
C PHE A 370 -21.39 -8.83 15.58
N GLN A 371 -22.69 -8.60 15.58
CA GLN A 371 -23.75 -9.52 15.18
C GLN A 371 -24.06 -9.25 13.71
N PHE A 372 -23.82 -10.23 12.83
CA PHE A 372 -24.43 -10.25 11.50
C PHE A 372 -25.70 -11.11 11.58
N HIS A 373 -26.83 -10.52 11.19
CA HIS A 373 -28.10 -11.24 11.01
C HIS A 373 -28.03 -12.11 9.76
N SER A 374 -28.40 -13.37 9.88
CA SER A 374 -28.81 -14.24 8.77
C SER A 374 -29.92 -15.16 9.27
N ILE A 375 -30.97 -15.24 8.47
CA ILE A 375 -32.30 -15.74 8.79
C ILE A 375 -32.29 -17.27 8.95
N ASN A 376 -32.99 -17.76 9.97
CA ASN A 376 -33.27 -19.17 10.25
C ASN A 376 -34.06 -19.84 9.12
N SER A 377 -33.68 -21.08 8.82
CA SER A 377 -34.62 -22.12 8.39
C SER A 377 -34.29 -23.43 9.11
N ASP A 378 -35.14 -23.79 10.05
CA ASP A 378 -35.13 -25.07 10.77
C ASP A 378 -35.47 -26.24 9.83
N SER A 379 -34.79 -27.38 9.98
CA SER A 379 -35.46 -28.66 10.26
C SER A 379 -34.51 -29.86 10.39
N SER A 380 -34.76 -30.61 11.46
CA SER A 380 -34.53 -32.05 11.68
C SER A 380 -33.12 -32.62 11.81
N SER A 381 -32.66 -32.65 13.06
CA SER A 381 -32.27 -33.84 13.84
C SER A 381 -32.06 -35.17 13.10
N THR A 382 -30.84 -35.71 13.17
CA THR A 382 -30.61 -37.17 13.22
C THR A 382 -29.39 -37.46 14.10
N TYR A 383 -29.57 -38.35 15.07
CA TYR A 383 -28.56 -38.83 16.02
C TYR A 383 -27.49 -39.70 15.34
N PRO A 384 -26.29 -39.86 15.93
CA PRO A 384 -25.13 -40.42 15.25
C PRO A 384 -25.16 -41.94 15.21
N ILE A 385 -24.84 -42.52 14.06
CA ILE A 385 -24.51 -43.94 13.94
C ILE A 385 -23.00 -44.07 14.21
N THR A 386 -22.69 -44.69 15.34
CA THR A 386 -21.39 -45.22 15.71
C THR A 386 -21.01 -46.36 14.76
N THR A 387 -20.04 -46.13 13.89
CA THR A 387 -19.23 -47.20 13.27
C THR A 387 -17.83 -47.08 13.81
N GLY A 388 -17.48 -48.00 14.71
CA GLY A 388 -16.11 -48.19 15.18
C GLY A 388 -15.23 -48.62 14.01
N TYR A 389 -14.29 -47.76 13.68
CA TYR A 389 -13.04 -48.12 13.01
C TYR A 389 -11.93 -47.50 13.83
N ASP A 390 -10.91 -48.32 14.07
CA ASP A 390 -9.80 -48.08 14.97
C ASP A 390 -9.24 -46.66 14.86
N SER A 391 -9.14 -45.99 16.01
CA SER A 391 -8.46 -44.71 16.13
C SER A 391 -6.97 -44.91 15.87
N VAL A 392 -6.56 -44.79 14.62
CA VAL A 392 -5.19 -44.44 14.31
C VAL A 392 -5.01 -43.00 14.78
N ASP A 393 -4.18 -42.82 15.81
CA ASP A 393 -3.70 -41.53 16.26
C ASP A 393 -3.07 -40.77 15.07
N HIS A 394 -3.86 -39.96 14.37
CA HIS A 394 -3.37 -38.97 13.42
C HIS A 394 -2.92 -37.71 14.16
N SER A 395 -2.01 -37.87 15.12
CA SER A 395 -1.30 -36.76 15.77
C SER A 395 -0.01 -36.37 15.01
N GLY A 396 0.22 -36.93 13.82
CA GLY A 396 1.51 -36.89 13.13
C GLY A 396 1.66 -36.02 11.88
N ASP A 397 0.62 -35.33 11.37
CA ASP A 397 0.72 -34.72 10.02
C ASP A 397 0.15 -33.28 9.91
N THR A 398 -0.38 -32.72 10.99
CA THR A 398 -0.88 -31.33 11.00
C THR A 398 0.18 -30.31 11.43
N ALA A 399 1.39 -30.77 11.75
CA ALA A 399 2.48 -29.93 12.25
C ALA A 399 3.26 -29.24 11.12
N ASP A 400 3.25 -29.76 9.90
CA ASP A 400 4.15 -29.35 8.81
C ASP A 400 3.54 -28.29 7.87
N CYS A 401 2.90 -27.27 8.45
CA CYS A 401 2.29 -26.18 7.68
C CYS A 401 2.50 -24.80 8.33
N LEU A 402 2.26 -23.75 7.54
CA LEU A 402 2.27 -22.35 7.97
C LEU A 402 0.85 -21.86 8.17
N HIS A 403 0.55 -21.30 9.34
CA HIS A 403 -0.79 -20.81 9.66
C HIS A 403 -0.96 -19.35 9.24
N ILE A 404 -1.81 -19.10 8.24
CA ILE A 404 -2.12 -17.77 7.70
C ILE A 404 -3.60 -17.40 7.90
N GLY A 405 -4.10 -17.59 9.12
CA GLY A 405 -5.48 -17.24 9.48
C GLY A 405 -5.65 -16.86 10.94
N PRO A 406 -6.87 -16.47 11.36
CA PRO A 406 -7.17 -16.26 12.77
C PRO A 406 -7.09 -17.58 13.54
N ARG A 407 -6.61 -17.54 14.79
CA ARG A 407 -6.60 -18.71 15.69
C ARG A 407 -7.83 -18.65 16.60
N GLY A 408 -8.59 -19.74 16.73
CA GLY A 408 -9.73 -19.81 17.65
C GLY A 408 -10.70 -20.97 17.34
N PRO A 409 -11.53 -21.38 18.31
CA PRO A 409 -12.56 -22.40 18.08
C PRO A 409 -13.55 -21.92 17.01
N GLY A 410 -13.67 -22.70 15.93
CA GLY A 410 -14.45 -22.35 14.73
C GLY A 410 -13.66 -21.69 13.60
N SER A 411 -12.35 -21.45 13.79
CA SER A 411 -11.48 -21.04 12.68
C SER A 411 -11.17 -22.25 11.81
N GLY A 412 -11.52 -22.20 10.52
CA GLY A 412 -11.18 -23.25 9.56
C GLY A 412 -9.67 -23.41 9.39
N MET A 413 -9.25 -24.52 8.76
CA MET A 413 -7.85 -24.77 8.39
C MET A 413 -7.35 -23.71 7.40
N ASN A 414 -6.71 -22.66 7.90
CA ASN A 414 -6.06 -21.61 7.12
C ASN A 414 -4.55 -21.83 7.14
N CYS A 415 -4.13 -22.98 6.61
CA CYS A 415 -2.73 -23.36 6.56
C CYS A 415 -2.24 -23.46 5.12
N ILE A 416 -0.99 -23.07 4.88
CA ILE A 416 -0.24 -23.37 3.66
C ILE A 416 0.64 -24.57 3.96
N TYR A 417 0.49 -25.62 3.17
CA TYR A 417 1.33 -26.81 3.19
C TYR A 417 2.40 -26.71 2.09
N PRO A 418 3.56 -27.38 2.24
CA PRO A 418 4.54 -27.49 1.16
C PRO A 418 3.93 -28.03 -0.14
N SER A 419 2.98 -28.97 -0.03
CA SER A 419 2.25 -29.56 -1.16
C SER A 419 1.41 -28.55 -1.94
N ASP A 420 0.92 -27.49 -1.31
CA ASP A 420 0.16 -26.41 -1.98
C ASP A 420 1.04 -25.62 -2.96
N LEU A 421 2.36 -25.59 -2.73
CA LEU A 421 3.30 -24.89 -3.59
C LEU A 421 3.78 -25.74 -4.78
N LEU A 422 3.62 -27.07 -4.71
CA LEU A 422 4.09 -28.00 -5.75
C LEU A 422 3.58 -27.64 -7.16
N PRO A 423 2.31 -27.27 -7.38
CA PRO A 423 1.83 -26.92 -8.72
C PRO A 423 2.60 -25.77 -9.37
N PHE A 424 3.13 -24.84 -8.55
CA PHE A 424 3.82 -23.62 -8.98
C PHE A 424 5.32 -23.83 -9.21
N THR A 425 5.90 -24.94 -8.73
CA THR A 425 7.32 -25.32 -8.98
C THR A 425 7.61 -25.63 -10.45
N ARG A 426 6.58 -25.71 -11.31
CA ARG A 426 6.72 -25.78 -12.78
C ARG A 426 7.30 -24.50 -13.38
N ARG A 427 7.25 -23.39 -12.65
CA ARG A 427 7.92 -22.12 -12.98
C ARG A 427 9.15 -21.95 -12.08
N PRO A 428 10.22 -21.28 -12.54
CA PRO A 428 11.34 -20.94 -11.67
C PRO A 428 10.84 -20.10 -10.49
N LEU A 429 11.12 -20.56 -9.27
CA LEU A 429 10.77 -19.85 -8.05
C LEU A 429 11.92 -19.85 -7.05
N PHE A 430 11.95 -18.84 -6.18
CA PHE A 430 12.81 -18.75 -5.03
C PHE A 430 11.94 -18.54 -3.80
N LEU A 431 11.97 -19.50 -2.87
CA LEU A 431 11.11 -19.50 -1.69
C LEU A 431 11.92 -19.10 -0.45
N ILE A 432 11.42 -18.11 0.29
CA ILE A 432 11.91 -17.74 1.62
C ILE A 432 10.76 -17.99 2.60
N VAL A 433 10.98 -18.90 3.54
CA VAL A 433 10.05 -19.15 4.65
C VAL A 433 10.67 -18.64 5.95
N ASP A 434 10.10 -17.57 6.46
CA ASP A 434 10.42 -16.99 7.77
C ASP A 434 9.42 -17.55 8.80
N SER A 435 9.80 -18.67 9.40
CA SER A 435 8.95 -19.44 10.30
C SER A 435 9.78 -20.35 11.21
N ASP A 436 9.27 -20.57 12.42
CA ASP A 436 9.71 -21.64 13.32
C ASP A 436 9.54 -23.03 12.69
N ASN A 437 8.61 -23.18 11.74
CA ASN A 437 8.37 -24.41 10.98
C ASN A 437 8.93 -24.39 9.54
N SER A 438 9.93 -23.54 9.27
CA SER A 438 10.55 -23.43 7.93
C SER A 438 11.17 -24.73 7.42
N LYS A 439 11.52 -25.67 8.31
CA LYS A 439 12.09 -26.98 7.94
C LYS A 439 11.15 -27.84 7.11
N ALA A 440 9.83 -27.71 7.27
CA ALA A 440 8.85 -28.46 6.49
C ALA A 440 8.86 -28.10 4.99
N PHE A 441 9.44 -26.95 4.61
CA PHE A 441 9.47 -26.44 3.23
C PHE A 441 10.81 -26.66 2.52
N LYS A 442 11.68 -27.50 3.09
CA LYS A 442 12.95 -27.92 2.48
C LYS A 442 12.76 -29.21 1.71
#